data_AF-A0A6A4RIS8-F1
#
_entry.id   AF-A0A6A4RIS8-F1
#
_cell.length_a   1.000
_cell.length_b   1.000
_cell.length_c   1.000
_cell.angle_alpha   90.00
_cell.angle_beta   90.00
_cell.angle_gamma   90.00
#
_symmetry.space_group_name_H-M   'P 1'
#
loop_
_entity.id
_entity.type
_entity.pdbx_description
1 polymer ?
#
loop_
_entity_poly.entity_id
_entity_poly.type
_entity_poly.pdbx_seq_one_letter_code
_entity_poly.pdbx_strand_id
1 'polypeptide(L)' 'MSGQVVTGTKAADKINVGDEVHTIDAGDGNNVVTAGNGDNTIDAGLGNDKVTVGDGNNAVQVGDGTNRVVVGDGDV' A
#
# COMPACT_ATOMS: atom_id res chain seq x y z
N MET A 1 -2.11 -0.37 -20.17
CA MET A 1 -2.33 -0.83 -18.78
C MET A 1 -2.89 0.38 -18.05
N SER A 2 -4.11 0.30 -17.53
CA SER A 2 -4.71 1.38 -16.73
C SER A 2 -4.38 1.05 -15.29
N GLY A 3 -3.67 1.93 -14.58
CA GLY A 3 -3.52 1.74 -13.14
C GLY A 3 -4.86 1.91 -12.43
N GLN A 4 -5.09 1.17 -11.34
CA GLN A 4 -6.26 1.36 -10.48
C GLN A 4 -5.93 2.41 -9.42
N VAL A 5 -6.88 3.32 -9.15
CA VAL A 5 -6.80 4.24 -8.01
C VAL A 5 -7.67 3.71 -6.87
N VAL A 6 -7.09 3.56 -5.68
CA VAL A 6 -7.78 3.14 -4.46
C VAL A 6 -7.61 4.21 -3.39
N THR A 7 -8.72 4.61 -2.77
CA THR A 7 -8.73 5.61 -1.69
C THR A 7 -9.44 5.04 -0.47
N GLY A 8 -8.76 5.08 0.68
CA GLY A 8 -9.29 4.72 1.99
C GLY A 8 -10.07 5.87 2.63
N THR A 9 -10.20 5.79 3.95
CA THR A 9 -10.98 6.70 4.78
C THR A 9 -10.08 7.36 5.83
N LYS A 10 -10.66 7.91 6.91
CA LYS A 10 -9.89 8.37 8.08
C LYS A 10 -9.82 7.34 9.20
N ALA A 11 -10.44 6.18 8.98
CA ALA A 11 -10.47 5.09 9.93
C ALA A 11 -9.48 4.02 9.45
N ALA A 12 -9.21 3.04 10.32
CA ALA A 12 -8.38 1.91 9.93
C ALA A 12 -9.00 1.16 8.74
N ASP A 13 -8.27 1.13 7.63
CA ASP A 13 -8.68 0.46 6.41
C ASP A 13 -7.89 -0.83 6.14
N LYS A 14 -8.54 -1.78 5.46
CA LYS A 14 -7.90 -2.98 4.92
C LYS A 14 -8.01 -2.96 3.40
N ILE A 15 -6.90 -2.64 2.75
CA ILE A 15 -6.81 -2.51 1.30
C ILE A 15 -6.00 -3.69 0.76
N ASN A 16 -6.58 -4.43 -0.18
CA ASN A 16 -5.91 -5.51 -0.88
C ASN A 16 -6.14 -5.35 -2.39
N VAL A 17 -5.08 -5.05 -3.11
CA VAL A 17 -5.07 -4.97 -4.57
C VAL A 17 -4.17 -6.08 -5.11
N GLY A 18 -4.58 -6.69 -6.22
CA GLY A 18 -3.83 -7.79 -6.83
C GLY A 18 -2.57 -7.30 -7.55
N ASP A 19 -2.11 -8.09 -8.52
CA ASP A 19 -1.10 -7.64 -9.48
C ASP A 19 -1.61 -6.45 -10.30
N GLU A 20 -0.72 -5.86 -11.10
CA GLU A 20 -0.87 -4.62 -11.87
C GLU A 20 -0.34 -3.39 -11.13
N VAL A 21 -0.42 -2.24 -11.81
CA VAL A 21 0.02 -0.95 -11.29
C VAL A 21 -1.14 -0.34 -10.49
N HIS A 22 -0.91 -0.06 -9.21
CA HIS A 22 -1.90 0.57 -8.34
C HIS A 22 -1.40 1.91 -7.78
N THR A 23 -2.29 2.89 -7.70
CA THR A 23 -2.11 4.11 -6.90
C THR A 23 -3.04 4.02 -5.70
N ILE A 24 -2.47 3.95 -4.50
CA ILE A 24 -3.19 3.73 -3.25
C ILE A 24 -2.96 4.91 -2.32
N ASP A 25 -4.05 5.51 -1.84
CA ASP A 25 -4.06 6.44 -0.70
C ASP A 25 -4.90 5.77 0.40
N ALA A 26 -4.27 5.31 1.48
CA ALA A 26 -4.98 4.64 2.56
C ALA A 26 -5.69 5.61 3.52
N GLY A 27 -5.37 6.91 3.46
CA GLY A 27 -5.86 7.93 4.37
C GLY A 27 -5.36 7.77 5.82
N ASP A 28 -5.98 8.47 6.77
CA ASP A 28 -5.60 8.38 8.19
C ASP A 28 -6.07 7.06 8.82
N GLY A 29 -5.42 6.63 9.91
CA GLY A 29 -5.82 5.45 10.68
C GLY A 29 -4.72 4.39 10.71
N ASN A 30 -4.96 3.28 11.41
CA ASN A 30 -4.00 2.17 11.42
C ASN A 30 -4.31 1.24 10.23
N ASN A 31 -3.65 1.47 9.11
CA ASN A 31 -4.02 0.84 7.84
C ASN A 31 -3.28 -0.49 7.62
N VAL A 32 -3.94 -1.40 6.90
CA VAL A 32 -3.33 -2.63 6.38
C VAL A 32 -3.47 -2.64 4.87
N VAL A 33 -2.36 -2.41 4.17
CA VAL A 33 -2.30 -2.34 2.71
C VAL A 33 -1.52 -3.52 2.18
N THR A 34 -2.07 -4.21 1.18
CA THR A 34 -1.40 -5.26 0.42
C THR A 34 -1.55 -4.95 -1.07
N ALA A 35 -0.43 -4.84 -1.78
CA ALA A 35 -0.40 -4.73 -3.23
C ALA A 35 0.42 -5.89 -3.83
N GLY A 36 -0.06 -6.46 -4.94
CA GLY A 36 0.64 -7.52 -5.66
C GLY A 36 1.82 -7.00 -6.49
N ASN A 37 2.20 -7.78 -7.50
CA ASN A 37 3.29 -7.44 -8.41
C ASN A 37 2.92 -6.29 -9.34
N GLY A 38 3.87 -5.41 -9.63
CA GLY A 38 3.69 -4.25 -10.49
C GLY A 38 4.36 -3.00 -9.90
N ASP A 39 4.33 -1.92 -10.66
CA ASP A 39 4.87 -0.63 -10.20
C ASP A 39 3.78 0.10 -9.40
N ASN A 40 3.77 -0.10 -8.06
CA ASN A 40 2.75 0.50 -7.20
C ASN A 40 3.21 1.81 -6.57
N THR A 41 2.29 2.75 -6.39
CA THR A 41 2.48 3.96 -5.57
C THR A 41 1.51 3.92 -4.39
N ILE A 42 2.02 4.00 -3.17
CA ILE A 42 1.24 3.85 -1.94
C ILE A 42 1.57 4.98 -0.99
N ASP A 43 0.54 5.70 -0.53
CA ASP A 43 0.57 6.56 0.64
C ASP A 43 -0.29 5.93 1.74
N ALA A 44 0.32 5.54 2.86
CA ALA A 44 -0.39 4.92 3.97
C ALA A 44 -1.03 5.93 4.94
N GLY A 45 -0.73 7.23 4.79
CA GLY A 45 -1.23 8.28 5.66
C GLY A 45 -0.65 8.27 7.07
N LEU A 46 -1.41 8.81 8.03
CA LEU A 46 -1.03 8.90 9.45
C LEU A 46 -1.53 7.68 10.24
N GLY A 47 -0.71 7.13 11.12
CA GLY A 47 -1.12 6.04 12.01
C GLY A 47 -0.06 4.95 12.13
N ASN A 48 -0.43 3.82 12.73
CA ASN A 48 0.45 2.65 12.77
C ASN A 48 0.06 1.70 11.63
N ASP A 49 0.79 1.80 10.53
CA ASP A 49 0.45 1.15 9.27
C ASP A 49 1.25 -0.14 9.03
N LYS A 50 0.63 -1.04 8.28
CA LYS A 50 1.25 -2.24 7.75
C LYS A 50 1.07 -2.26 6.24
N VAL A 51 2.16 -2.09 5.51
CA VAL A 51 2.17 -2.12 4.05
C VAL A 51 2.96 -3.33 3.59
N THR A 52 2.40 -4.11 2.67
CA THR A 52 3.07 -5.21 1.96
C THR A 52 2.94 -4.96 0.47
N VAL A 53 4.06 -5.02 -0.26
CA VAL A 53 4.08 -4.90 -1.72
C VAL A 53 4.86 -6.05 -2.35
N GLY A 54 4.41 -6.51 -3.52
CA GLY A 54 5.09 -7.52 -4.35
C GLY A 54 6.28 -6.96 -5.13
N ASP A 55 6.69 -7.68 -6.17
CA ASP A 55 7.78 -7.27 -7.06
C ASP A 55 7.43 -6.05 -7.93
N GLY A 56 8.45 -5.37 -8.43
CA GLY A 56 8.31 -4.18 -9.28
C GLY A 56 8.88 -2.92 -8.64
N ASN A 57 8.76 -1.79 -9.35
CA ASN A 57 9.23 -0.50 -8.86
C ASN A 57 8.15 0.12 -7.98
N ASN A 58 8.16 -0.24 -6.70
CA ASN A 58 7.21 0.26 -5.72
C ASN A 58 7.70 1.54 -5.04
N ALA A 59 6.83 2.53 -4.96
CA ALA A 59 7.00 3.72 -4.13
C ALA A 59 6.03 3.63 -2.94
N VAL A 60 6.56 3.54 -1.72
CA VAL A 60 5.77 3.46 -0.49
C VAL A 60 6.13 4.60 0.44
N GLN A 61 5.16 5.43 0.75
CA GLN A 61 5.23 6.45 1.78
C GLN A 61 4.39 6.00 2.97
N VAL A 62 4.97 6.06 4.15
CA VAL A 62 4.27 5.85 5.42
C VAL A 62 4.46 7.11 6.26
N GLY A 63 3.38 7.67 6.80
CA GLY A 63 3.42 8.92 7.55
C GLY A 63 3.90 8.71 8.98
N ASP A 64 3.43 9.55 9.91
CA ASP A 64 3.78 9.47 11.32
C ASP A 64 3.24 8.18 11.96
N GLY A 65 4.00 7.62 12.90
CA GLY A 65 3.60 6.44 13.68
C GLY A 65 4.61 5.31 13.62
N THR A 66 4.26 4.18 14.24
CA THR A 66 5.06 2.96 14.19
C THR A 66 4.60 2.12 13.00
N ASN A 67 5.34 2.26 11.91
CA ASN A 67 4.99 1.64 10.64
C ASN A 67 5.83 0.40 10.35
N ARG A 68 5.22 -0.55 9.64
CA ARG A 68 5.90 -1.72 9.09
C ARG A 68 5.64 -1.78 7.59
N VAL A 69 6.72 -1.69 6.82
CA VAL A 69 6.71 -1.92 5.37
C VAL A 69 7.44 -3.22 5.08
N VAL A 70 6.81 -4.08 4.30
CA VAL A 70 7.39 -5.30 3.74
C VAL A 70 7.40 -5.13 2.21
N VAL A 71 8.57 -5.26 1.62
CA VAL A 71 8.83 -5.13 0.19
C VAL A 71 9.37 -6.47 -0.30
N GLY A 72 8.56 -7.23 -1.04
CA GLY A 72 8.85 -8.61 -1.45
C GLY A 72 8.90 -9.59 -0.25
N ASP A 73 8.51 -10.85 -0.45
CA ASP A 73 9.25 -11.83 -1.25
C ASP A 73 8.45 -11.97 -2.55
N GLY A 74 8.93 -11.51 -3.70
CA GLY A 74 8.20 -11.76 -4.95
C GLY A 74 7.87 -13.24 -5.07
N ASP A 75 6.61 -13.59 -5.33
CA ASP A 75 6.26 -14.98 -5.64
C ASP A 75 7.19 -15.47 -6.77
N VAL A 76 8.04 -16.45 -6.45
CA VAL A 76 8.92 -17.14 -7.41
C VAL A 76 8.16 -18.08 -8.33
#